data_AF-A0A6B3IGN7-F1
#
_entry.id   AF-A0A6B3IGN7-F1
#
_cell.length_a   1.000
_cell.length_b   1.000
_cell.length_c   1.000
_cell.angle_alpha   90.00
_cell.angle_beta   90.00
_cell.angle_gamma   90.00
#
_symmetry.space_group_name_H-M   'P 1'
#
loop_
_entity.id
_entity.type
_entity.pdbx_description
1 polymer ?
#
loop_
_entity_poly.entity_id
_entity_poly.type
_entity_poly.pdbx_seq_one_letter_code
_entity_poly.pdbx_strand_id
1 'polypeptide(L)' 'DYGLPTVITENGAAFDDTVTDDGSVPDADRTAYLADHIDAVVAARAEGADVRGYFAWSLMDNFEWAYGY' A
#
# COMPACT_ATOMS: atom_id res chain seq x y z
N ASP A 1 14.41 -16.30 9.57
CA ASP A 1 15.10 -15.61 8.48
C ASP A 1 15.52 -16.63 7.44
N TYR A 2 15.03 -16.50 6.21
CA TYR A 2 15.37 -17.41 5.10
C TYR A 2 16.50 -16.84 4.21
N GLY A 3 16.94 -15.60 4.45
CA GLY A 3 18.00 -14.94 3.67
C GLY A 3 17.67 -14.76 2.18
N LEU A 4 16.40 -14.87 1.81
CA LEU A 4 15.97 -14.81 0.42
C LEU A 4 15.56 -13.39 0.03
N PRO A 5 15.85 -12.97 -1.21
CA PRO A 5 15.32 -11.74 -1.75
C PRO A 5 13.80 -11.74 -1.77
N THR A 6 13.19 -10.62 -1.40
CA THR A 6 11.73 -10.47 -1.31
C THR A 6 11.24 -9.32 -2.16
N VAL A 7 10.07 -9.51 -2.76
CA VAL A 7 9.26 -8.44 -3.36
C VAL A 7 7.95 -8.41 -2.58
N ILE A 8 7.55 -7.24 -2.10
CA ILE A 8 6.22 -7.05 -1.49
C ILE A 8 5.24 -6.94 -2.66
N THR A 9 4.52 -8.02 -2.92
CA THR A 9 3.64 -8.13 -4.09
C THR A 9 2.32 -7.41 -3.89
N GLU A 10 1.89 -7.22 -2.64
CA GLU A 10 0.66 -6.50 -2.29
C GLU A 10 0.83 -5.86 -0.91
N ASN A 11 0.58 -4.55 -0.83
CA ASN A 11 0.30 -3.85 0.42
C ASN A 11 -0.62 -2.66 0.13
N GLY A 12 -1.68 -2.53 0.91
CA GLY A 12 -2.66 -1.46 0.82
C GLY A 12 -3.68 -1.57 1.96
N ALA A 13 -4.65 -0.66 1.97
CA ALA A 13 -5.75 -0.65 2.92
C ALA A 13 -7.01 -0.07 2.28
N ALA A 14 -8.17 -0.56 2.72
CA ALA A 14 -9.47 -0.03 2.36
C ALA A 14 -9.86 1.12 3.30
N PHE A 15 -10.29 2.24 2.72
CA PHE A 15 -10.81 3.41 3.40
C PHE A 15 -12.06 3.88 2.68
N ASP A 16 -12.95 4.57 3.39
CA ASP A 16 -14.17 5.14 2.80
C ASP A 16 -13.79 6.39 1.97
N ASP A 17 -13.67 6.23 0.66
CA ASP A 17 -13.41 7.33 -0.27
C ASP A 17 -14.70 8.10 -0.59
N THR A 18 -14.59 9.42 -0.73
CA THR A 18 -15.71 10.27 -1.17
C THR A 18 -15.23 11.23 -2.25
N VAL A 19 -15.98 11.32 -3.35
CA VAL A 19 -15.73 12.30 -4.42
C VAL A 19 -16.30 13.65 -4.01
N THR A 20 -15.45 14.68 -4.01
CA THR A 20 -15.84 16.06 -3.72
C THR A 20 -16.51 16.74 -4.93
N ASP A 21 -17.16 17.89 -4.72
CA ASP A 21 -17.87 18.63 -5.79
C ASP A 21 -16.97 19.05 -6.97
N ASP A 22 -15.66 19.21 -6.73
CA ASP A 22 -14.65 19.51 -7.75
C ASP A 22 -14.02 18.27 -8.40
N GLY A 23 -14.50 17.07 -8.04
CA GLY A 23 -14.06 15.79 -8.61
C GLY A 23 -12.80 15.20 -8.00
N SER A 24 -12.30 15.75 -6.89
CA SER A 24 -11.16 15.18 -6.16
C SER A 24 -11.58 14.04 -5.22
N VAL A 25 -10.62 13.22 -4.80
CA VAL A 25 -10.80 12.19 -3.76
C VAL A 25 -9.72 12.40 -2.70
N PRO A 26 -10.01 13.12 -1.61
CA PRO A 26 -9.02 13.36 -0.56
C PRO A 26 -8.83 12.11 0.30
N ASP A 27 -7.74 11.38 0.08
CA ASP A 27 -7.44 10.09 0.70
C ASP A 27 -6.20 10.13 1.61
N ALA A 28 -6.19 11.08 2.55
CA ALA A 28 -5.07 11.30 3.46
C ALA A 28 -4.69 10.06 4.28
N ASP A 29 -5.70 9.27 4.70
CA ASP A 29 -5.47 8.04 5.47
C ASP A 29 -4.73 6.98 4.65
N ARG A 30 -5.07 6.82 3.36
CA ARG A 30 -4.36 5.93 2.43
C ARG A 30 -2.92 6.41 2.21
N THR A 31 -2.73 7.71 2.01
CA THR A 31 -1.41 8.30 1.81
C THR A 31 -0.51 8.08 3.03
N ALA A 32 -1.04 8.32 4.25
CA ALA A 32 -0.33 8.09 5.49
C ALA A 32 0.03 6.61 5.68
N TYR A 33 -0.93 5.71 5.44
CA TYR A 33 -0.71 4.27 5.54
C TYR A 33 0.42 3.78 4.63
N LEU A 34 0.44 4.21 3.37
CA LEU A 34 1.47 3.83 2.41
C LEU A 34 2.84 4.42 2.79
N ALA A 35 2.87 5.68 3.25
CA ALA A 35 4.12 6.32 3.68
C ALA A 35 4.74 5.56 4.86
N ASP A 36 3.96 5.23 5.88
CA ASP A 36 4.42 4.49 7.06
C ASP A 36 4.98 3.10 6.69
N HIS A 37 4.33 2.39 5.76
CA HIS A 37 4.81 1.07 5.32
C HIS A 37 6.06 1.14 4.45
N ILE A 38 6.18 2.17 3.61
CA ILE A 38 7.39 2.40 2.82
C ILE A 38 8.56 2.75 3.75
N ASP A 39 8.33 3.57 4.78
CA ASP A 39 9.34 3.89 5.79
C ASP A 39 9.77 2.65 6.57
N ALA A 40 8.84 1.76 6.90
CA ALA A 40 9.16 0.46 7.51
C ALA A 40 10.01 -0.42 6.58
N VAL A 41 9.75 -0.42 5.26
CA VAL A 41 10.58 -1.13 4.27
C VAL A 41 11.97 -0.52 4.20
N VAL A 42 12.10 0.81 4.23
CA VAL A 42 13.40 1.48 4.27
C VAL A 42 14.18 1.10 5.53
N ALA A 43 13.52 1.09 6.70
CA ALA A 43 14.13 0.67 7.95
C ALA A 43 14.59 -0.80 7.90
N ALA A 44 13.75 -1.71 7.41
CA ALA A 44 14.09 -3.12 7.25
C ALA A 44 15.29 -3.33 6.31
N ARG A 45 15.36 -2.57 5.21
CA ARG A 45 16.52 -2.60 4.29
C ARG A 45 17.78 -2.07 4.97
N ALA A 46 17.68 -1.05 5.83
CA ALA A 46 18.81 -0.56 6.62
C ALA A 46 19.32 -1.60 7.63
N GLU A 47 18.43 -2.48 8.11
CA GLU A 47 18.76 -3.60 9.00
C GLU A 47 19.25 -4.87 8.26
N GLY A 48 19.30 -4.84 6.92
CA GLY A 48 19.90 -5.90 6.10
C GLY A 48 18.91 -6.76 5.29
N ALA A 49 17.61 -6.46 5.32
CA ALA A 49 16.64 -7.17 4.47
C ALA A 49 16.85 -6.86 2.97
N ASP A 50 16.87 -7.90 2.13
CA ASP A 50 16.94 -7.77 0.65
C ASP A 50 15.53 -7.62 0.06
N VAL A 51 14.92 -6.45 0.25
CA VAL A 51 13.63 -6.07 -0.37
C VAL A 51 13.90 -5.37 -1.70
N ARG A 52 13.34 -5.92 -2.79
CA ARG A 52 13.64 -5.50 -4.18
C ARG A 52 12.48 -4.81 -4.90
N GLY A 53 11.30 -4.81 -4.30
CA GLY A 53 10.13 -4.17 -4.90
C GLY A 53 8.97 -4.05 -3.92
N TYR A 54 8.08 -3.12 -4.23
CA TYR A 54 6.87 -2.84 -3.47
C TYR A 54 5.74 -2.52 -4.45
N PHE A 55 4.67 -3.30 -4.38
CA PHE A 55 3.48 -3.13 -5.19
C PHE A 55 2.35 -2.67 -4.28
N ALA A 56 1.93 -1.42 -4.47
CA ALA A 56 0.75 -0.89 -3.81
C ALA A 56 -0.49 -1.65 -4.33
N TRP A 57 -1.31 -2.13 -3.42
CA TRP A 57 -2.61 -2.70 -3.73
C TRP A 57 -3.69 -1.64 -3.50
N SER A 58 -4.48 -1.26 -4.49
CA SER A 58 -4.48 -1.65 -5.90
C SER A 58 -4.18 -0.44 -6.80
N LEU A 59 -4.06 -0.68 -8.11
CA LEU A 59 -3.92 0.41 -9.10
C LEU A 59 -5.23 1.20 -9.28
N MET A 60 -6.36 0.49 -9.21
CA MET A 60 -7.70 1.05 -9.34
C MET A 60 -8.60 0.35 -8.31
N ASP A 61 -9.66 1.04 -7.88
CA ASP A 61 -10.74 0.42 -7.14
C ASP A 61 -11.24 -0.80 -7.91
N ASN A 62 -11.40 -1.91 -7.18
CA ASN A 62 -11.74 -3.19 -7.76
C ASN A 62 -12.86 -3.85 -6.96
N PHE A 63 -13.38 -4.92 -7.51
CA PHE A 63 -14.38 -5.73 -6.84
C PHE A 63 -13.72 -6.56 -5.73
N GLU A 64 -13.97 -6.19 -4.47
CA GLU A 64 -13.40 -6.80 -3.28
C GLU A 64 -14.17 -8.07 -2.89
N TRP A 65 -14.10 -9.10 -3.75
CA TRP A 65 -14.65 -10.43 -3.53
C TRP A 65 -16.09 -10.45 -2.96
N ALA A 66 -16.25 -10.75 -1.67
CA ALA A 66 -17.56 -10.85 -1.03
C ALA A 66 -18.18 -9.49 -0.68
N TYR A 67 -17.41 -8.40 -0.78
CA TYR A 67 -17.78 -7.07 -0.30
C TYR A 67 -18.24 -6.13 -1.42
N GLY A 68 -18.01 -6.47 -2.68
CA GLY A 68 -18.44 -5.64 -3.81
C GLY A 68 -17.45 -4.51 -4.10
N TYR A 69 -17.99 -3.36 -4.49
CA TYR A 69 -17.23 -2.10 -4.59
C TYR A 69 -17.55 -1.24 -3.38
#